data_AF-A0A367LWE3-F1
#
_entry.id   AF-A0A367LWE3-F1
#
_cell.length_a   1.000
_cell.length_b   1.000
_cell.length_c   1.000
_cell.angle_alpha   90.00
_cell.angle_beta   90.00
_cell.angle_gamma   90.00
#
_symmetry.space_group_name_H-M   'P 1'
#
loop_
_entity.id
_entity.type
_entity.pdbx_description
1 polymer ?
#
loop_
_entity_poly.entity_id
_entity_poly.type
_entity_poly.pdbx_seq_one_letter_code
_entity_poly.pdbx_strand_id
1 'polypeptide(L)'
;GFEMSRQAYEPGADVALVHEEAERALFGLSQDERDQDFADMGEVLDAVIDEIDRNFNSESEVTGVPTGLPDLDAMTGGLQPADLVIVAARPSMGKTSLVMNWVKPILDASPGKSIQIYSMEMP
;
A
#
# COMPACT_ATOMS: atom_id res chain seq x y z
N GLY A 1 24.87 6.46 10.57
CA GLY A 1 25.43 5.09 10.53
C GLY A 1 26.45 4.86 11.65
N PHE A 2 27.69 5.33 11.47
CA PHE A 2 28.80 5.10 12.41
C PHE A 2 28.57 5.70 13.81
N GLU A 3 27.90 6.85 13.88
CA GLU A 3 27.60 7.56 15.12
C GLU A 3 26.57 6.86 16.01
N MET A 4 25.49 6.33 15.41
CA MET A 4 24.48 5.50 16.10
C MET A 4 25.06 4.18 16.59
N SER A 5 25.94 3.54 15.81
CA SER A 5 26.63 2.33 16.26
C SER A 5 27.47 2.64 17.50
N ARG A 6 28.13 3.80 17.55
CA ARG A 6 28.92 4.20 18.72
C ARG A 6 28.05 4.42 19.96
N GLN A 7 26.92 5.13 19.83
CA GLN A 7 25.96 5.33 20.93
C GLN A 7 25.40 3.99 21.46
N ALA A 8 25.11 3.05 20.57
CA ALA A 8 24.61 1.72 20.96
C ALA A 8 25.63 0.88 21.74
N TYR A 9 26.93 1.13 21.58
CA TYR A 9 28.02 0.45 22.31
C TYR A 9 28.42 1.16 23.61
N GLU A 10 27.86 2.32 23.93
CA GLU A 10 28.18 3.02 25.18
C GLU A 10 27.60 2.27 26.41
N PRO A 11 28.40 2.04 27.46
CA PRO A 11 27.92 1.39 28.68
C PRO A 11 26.82 2.24 29.34
N GLY A 12 25.60 1.71 29.41
CA GLY A 12 24.43 2.42 29.95
C GLY A 12 23.56 3.12 28.90
N ALA A 13 23.79 2.86 27.61
CA ALA A 13 22.90 3.31 26.55
C ALA A 13 21.46 2.81 26.75
N ASP A 14 20.51 3.74 26.64
CA ASP A 14 19.09 3.42 26.68
C ASP A 14 18.62 3.00 25.28
N VAL A 15 18.18 1.75 25.18
CA VAL A 15 17.71 1.15 23.92
C VAL A 15 16.57 1.94 23.29
N ALA A 16 15.67 2.52 24.10
CA ALA A 16 14.54 3.28 23.59
C ALA A 16 15.00 4.60 22.93
N LEU A 17 15.93 5.32 23.56
CA LEU A 17 16.49 6.55 23.01
C LEU A 17 17.28 6.31 21.73
N VAL A 18 18.12 5.27 21.70
CA VAL A 18 18.88 4.91 20.50
C VAL A 18 17.95 4.52 19.34
N HIS A 19 16.85 3.84 19.63
CA HIS A 19 15.84 3.49 18.63
C HIS A 19 15.13 4.73 18.08
N GLU A 20 14.70 5.65 18.95
CA GLU A 20 14.01 6.89 18.56
C GLU A 20 14.92 7.79 17.71
N GLU A 21 16.20 7.93 18.06
CA GLU A 21 17.17 8.70 17.27
C GLU A 21 17.44 8.07 15.90
N ALA A 22 17.48 6.73 15.83
CA ALA A 22 17.62 6.01 14.58
C ALA A 22 16.40 6.20 13.66
N GLU A 23 15.18 6.07 14.19
CA GLU A 23 13.94 6.32 13.44
C GLU A 23 13.87 7.76 12.94
N ARG A 24 14.16 8.75 13.80
CA ARG A 24 14.13 10.18 13.43
C ARG A 24 15.11 10.48 12.29
N ALA A 25 16.31 9.95 12.36
CA ALA A 25 17.32 10.16 11.32
C ALA A 25 16.95 9.47 10.00
N LEU A 26 16.42 8.24 10.04
CA LEU A 26 15.91 7.56 8.84
C LEU A 26 14.75 8.33 8.21
N PHE A 27 13.83 8.84 9.03
CA PHE A 27 12.70 9.62 8.57
C PHE A 27 13.13 10.95 7.93
N GLY A 28 14.15 11.61 8.50
CA GLY A 28 14.75 12.82 7.93
C GLY A 28 15.36 12.58 6.55
N LEU A 29 16.13 11.49 6.39
CA LEU A 29 16.70 11.10 5.11
C LEU A 29 15.62 10.79 4.05
N SER A 30 14.50 10.17 4.46
CA SER A 30 13.39 9.86 3.55
C SER A 30 12.59 11.09 3.07
N GLN A 31 12.73 12.24 3.76
CA GLN A 31 12.08 13.48 3.36
C GLN A 31 12.88 14.28 2.34
N ASP A 32 14.21 14.24 2.39
CA ASP A 32 15.09 14.99 1.48
C ASP A 32 15.07 14.46 0.02
N GLU A 33 14.54 13.25 -0.23
CA GLU A 33 14.43 12.69 -1.59
C GLU A 33 13.17 13.12 -2.36
N ARG A 34 12.30 13.98 -1.80
CA ARG A 34 11.09 14.46 -2.51
C ARG A 34 11.32 15.70 -3.37
N ASP A 35 12.41 15.73 -4.11
CA ASP A 35 12.70 16.79 -5.08
C ASP A 35 12.26 16.33 -6.48
N GLN A 36 10.94 16.26 -6.72
CA GLN A 36 10.33 16.11 -8.05
C GLN A 36 9.00 16.86 -8.13
N ASP A 37 9.02 18.16 -7.91
CA ASP A 37 7.78 18.95 -7.76
C ASP A 37 7.12 19.41 -9.07
N PHE A 38 7.64 19.06 -10.26
CA PHE A 38 7.00 19.42 -11.53
C PHE A 38 7.18 18.33 -12.59
N ALA A 39 6.07 17.67 -12.95
CA ALA A 39 5.97 16.83 -14.15
C ALA A 39 5.45 17.68 -15.32
N ASP A 40 5.94 17.43 -16.54
CA ASP A 40 5.41 18.08 -17.74
C ASP A 40 3.97 17.59 -18.00
N MET A 41 3.06 18.53 -18.27
CA MET A 41 1.65 18.19 -18.47
C MET A 41 1.42 17.33 -19.71
N GLY A 42 2.24 17.49 -20.76
CA GLY A 42 2.19 16.64 -21.95
C GLY A 42 2.56 15.21 -21.63
N GLU A 43 3.65 14.99 -20.88
CA GLU A 43 4.09 13.66 -20.46
C GLU A 43 3.04 12.94 -19.60
N VAL A 44 2.39 13.66 -18.68
CA VAL A 44 1.30 13.10 -17.86
C VAL A 44 0.10 12.75 -18.72
N LEU A 45 -0.27 13.60 -19.67
CA LEU A 45 -1.42 13.36 -20.54
C LEU A 45 -1.20 12.14 -21.44
N ASP A 46 -0.01 12.01 -22.03
CA ASP A 46 0.35 10.85 -22.86
C ASP A 46 0.28 9.55 -22.03
N ALA A 47 0.80 9.55 -20.79
CA ALA A 47 0.72 8.40 -19.90
C ALA A 47 -0.74 8.00 -19.57
N VAL A 48 -1.62 8.97 -19.37
CA VAL A 48 -3.05 8.73 -19.10
C VAL A 48 -3.76 8.17 -20.33
N ILE A 49 -3.46 8.68 -21.53
CA ILE A 49 -4.02 8.16 -22.79
C ILE A 49 -3.58 6.71 -23.00
N ASP A 50 -2.30 6.41 -22.79
CA ASP A 50 -1.77 5.05 -22.88
C ASP A 50 -2.43 4.09 -21.88
N GLU A 51 -2.81 4.58 -20.69
CA GLU A 51 -3.54 3.81 -19.69
C GLU A 51 -4.99 3.55 -20.11
N ILE A 52 -5.69 4.56 -20.66
CA ILE A 52 -7.03 4.40 -21.21
C ILE A 52 -7.04 3.37 -22.35
N ASP A 53 -6.10 3.47 -23.29
CA ASP A 53 -6.01 2.54 -24.42
C ASP A 53 -5.70 1.11 -23.96
N ARG A 54 -4.83 0.94 -22.96
CA ARG A 54 -4.57 -0.37 -22.34
C ARG A 54 -5.83 -0.96 -21.71
N ASN A 55 -6.58 -0.15 -20.97
CA ASN A 55 -7.80 -0.59 -20.30
C ASN A 55 -8.93 -0.89 -21.29
N PHE A 56 -9.03 -0.14 -22.38
CA PHE A 56 -10.03 -0.38 -23.43
C PHE A 56 -9.74 -1.64 -24.25
N ASN A 57 -8.46 -1.93 -24.53
CA ASN A 57 -8.05 -3.12 -25.28
C ASN A 57 -7.91 -4.38 -24.41
N SER A 58 -8.07 -4.25 -23.11
CA SER A 58 -8.13 -5.37 -22.17
C SER A 58 -9.46 -6.12 -22.31
N GLU A 59 -9.41 -7.45 -22.47
CA GLU A 59 -10.61 -8.30 -22.43
C GLU A 59 -11.18 -8.46 -21.00
N SER A 60 -10.47 -7.99 -19.98
CA SER A 60 -10.92 -8.03 -18.58
C SER A 60 -11.79 -6.82 -18.25
N GLU A 61 -13.00 -7.07 -17.74
CA GLU A 61 -13.89 -6.02 -17.19
C GLU A 61 -13.32 -5.38 -15.91
N VAL A 62 -12.36 -6.04 -15.25
CA VAL A 62 -11.71 -5.56 -14.03
C VAL A 62 -10.37 -4.93 -14.38
N THR A 63 -10.23 -3.63 -14.17
CA THR A 63 -9.02 -2.84 -14.44
C THR A 63 -8.03 -2.87 -13.27
N GLY A 64 -8.54 -3.01 -12.04
CA GLY A 64 -7.77 -3.12 -10.81
C GLY A 64 -7.60 -4.56 -10.34
N VAL A 65 -7.30 -4.74 -9.06
CA VAL A 65 -7.18 -6.06 -8.44
C VAL A 65 -8.55 -6.58 -8.01
N PRO A 66 -9.00 -7.76 -8.45
CA PRO A 66 -10.32 -8.28 -8.10
C PRO A 66 -10.43 -8.63 -6.61
N THR A 67 -11.56 -8.27 -6.01
CA THR A 67 -11.95 -8.68 -4.65
C THR A 67 -12.44 -10.12 -4.59
N GLY A 68 -12.83 -10.70 -5.74
CA GLY A 68 -13.45 -12.02 -5.85
C GLY A 68 -14.96 -12.00 -5.63
N LEU A 69 -15.57 -10.80 -5.58
CA LEU A 69 -17.01 -10.59 -5.57
C LEU A 69 -17.40 -9.95 -6.91
N PRO A 70 -17.94 -10.72 -7.87
CA PRO A 70 -18.17 -10.24 -9.23
C PRO A 70 -18.98 -8.95 -9.30
N ASP A 71 -20.05 -8.84 -8.51
CA ASP A 71 -20.89 -7.64 -8.49
C ASP A 71 -20.13 -6.41 -7.97
N LEU A 72 -19.27 -6.59 -6.95
CA LEU A 72 -18.44 -5.51 -6.41
C LEU A 72 -17.36 -5.11 -7.41
N ASP A 73 -16.68 -6.10 -8.00
CA ASP A 73 -15.63 -5.89 -8.98
C ASP A 73 -16.16 -5.20 -10.25
N ALA A 74 -17.38 -5.52 -10.68
CA ALA A 74 -18.04 -4.83 -11.79
C ALA A 74 -18.41 -3.37 -11.44
N MET A 75 -18.77 -3.10 -10.18
CA MET A 75 -19.12 -1.75 -9.73
C MET A 75 -17.90 -0.86 -9.51
N THR A 76 -16.76 -1.42 -9.09
CA THR A 76 -15.55 -0.63 -8.76
C THR A 76 -14.43 -0.76 -9.80
N GLY A 77 -14.57 -1.69 -10.75
CA GLY A 77 -13.47 -2.10 -11.62
C GLY A 77 -12.36 -2.84 -10.85
N GLY A 78 -12.66 -3.39 -9.67
CA GLY A 78 -11.67 -3.94 -8.73
C GLY A 78 -11.07 -2.88 -7.80
N LEU A 79 -10.01 -3.24 -7.07
CA LEU A 79 -9.24 -2.37 -6.17
C LEU A 79 -8.13 -1.66 -6.96
N GLN A 80 -8.19 -0.33 -7.05
CA GLN A 80 -7.22 0.45 -7.80
C GLN A 80 -5.98 0.81 -6.97
N PRO A 81 -4.80 0.97 -7.59
CA PRO A 81 -3.65 1.51 -6.91
C PRO A 81 -3.92 2.94 -6.41
N ALA A 82 -3.34 3.28 -5.25
CA ALA A 82 -3.50 4.56 -4.55
C ALA A 82 -4.88 4.84 -3.91
N ASP A 83 -5.86 3.93 -4.03
CA ASP A 83 -7.14 4.06 -3.34
C ASP A 83 -7.06 3.74 -1.84
N LEU A 84 -7.81 4.50 -1.04
CA LEU A 84 -8.12 4.17 0.36
C LEU A 84 -9.54 3.60 0.44
N VAL A 85 -9.65 2.27 0.56
CA VAL A 85 -10.93 1.58 0.67
C VAL A 85 -11.32 1.37 2.13
N ILE A 86 -12.44 1.96 2.55
CA ILE A 86 -12.96 1.86 3.93
C ILE A 86 -14.13 0.88 4.00
N VAL A 87 -13.95 -0.21 4.74
CA VAL A 87 -15.02 -1.19 5.02
C VAL A 87 -15.61 -0.94 6.40
N ALA A 88 -16.80 -0.35 6.46
CA ALA A 88 -17.51 -0.06 7.70
C ALA A 88 -18.73 -0.97 7.87
N ALA A 89 -18.84 -1.63 9.02
CA ALA A 89 -20.01 -2.43 9.39
C ALA A 89 -20.19 -2.46 10.91
N ARG A 90 -21.39 -2.81 11.37
CA ARG A 90 -21.66 -3.04 12.81
C ARG A 90 -20.86 -4.25 13.33
N PRO A 91 -20.60 -4.34 14.65
CA PRO A 91 -20.01 -5.54 15.24
C PRO A 91 -20.77 -6.81 14.84
N SER A 92 -20.03 -7.91 14.65
CA SER A 92 -20.56 -9.22 14.23
C SER A 92 -21.15 -9.30 12.81
N MET A 93 -21.11 -8.24 12.00
CA MET A 93 -21.55 -8.27 10.59
C MET A 93 -20.55 -8.89 9.61
N GLY A 94 -19.43 -9.43 10.12
CA GLY A 94 -18.44 -10.12 9.28
C GLY A 94 -17.46 -9.21 8.52
N LYS A 95 -17.25 -7.96 8.96
CA LYS A 95 -16.27 -7.03 8.35
C LYS A 95 -14.90 -7.67 8.12
N THR A 96 -14.41 -8.39 9.12
CA THR A 96 -13.09 -9.03 9.05
C THR A 96 -13.12 -10.24 8.14
N SER A 97 -14.16 -11.07 8.22
CA SER A 97 -14.33 -12.22 7.32
C SER A 97 -14.42 -11.79 5.85
N LEU A 98 -15.11 -10.69 5.56
CA LEU A 98 -15.20 -10.12 4.21
C LEU A 98 -13.82 -9.74 3.68
N VAL A 99 -13.05 -8.94 4.45
CA VAL A 99 -11.71 -8.50 4.04
C VAL A 99 -10.75 -9.69 3.91
N MET A 100 -10.81 -10.66 4.83
CA MET A 100 -9.98 -11.87 4.74
C MET A 100 -10.30 -12.71 3.50
N ASN A 101 -11.55 -12.72 3.03
CA ASN A 101 -11.91 -13.45 1.82
C ASN A 101 -11.34 -12.82 0.55
N TRP A 102 -10.99 -11.53 0.55
CA TRP A 102 -10.36 -10.87 -0.61
C TRP A 102 -8.91 -11.32 -0.82
N VAL A 103 -8.23 -11.80 0.22
CA VAL A 103 -6.80 -12.16 0.20
C VAL A 103 -6.49 -13.17 -0.91
N LYS A 104 -7.29 -14.23 -1.02
CA LYS A 104 -7.04 -15.29 -2.01
C LYS A 104 -7.21 -14.79 -3.45
N PRO A 105 -8.35 -14.19 -3.84
CA PRO A 105 -8.52 -13.58 -5.16
C PRO A 105 -7.42 -12.57 -5.51
N ILE A 106 -7.00 -11.73 -4.56
CA ILE A 106 -5.92 -10.76 -4.75
C ILE A 106 -4.60 -11.47 -5.07
N LEU A 107 -4.22 -12.50 -4.30
CA LEU A 107 -2.98 -13.26 -4.54
C LEU A 107 -3.01 -14.02 -5.87
N ASP A 108 -4.16 -14.61 -6.21
CA ASP A 108 -4.35 -15.33 -7.47
C ASP A 108 -4.23 -14.38 -8.67
N ALA A 109 -4.76 -13.16 -8.55
CA ALA A 109 -4.70 -12.12 -9.60
C ALA A 109 -3.37 -11.35 -9.65
N SER A 110 -2.58 -11.36 -8.57
CA SER A 110 -1.29 -10.65 -8.48
C SER A 110 -0.11 -11.59 -8.14
N PRO A 111 0.28 -12.50 -9.05
CA PRO A 111 1.41 -13.40 -8.81
C PRO A 111 2.68 -12.65 -8.44
N GLY A 112 3.34 -13.07 -7.35
CA GLY A 112 4.59 -12.46 -6.87
C GLY A 112 4.43 -11.20 -6.03
N LYS A 113 3.21 -10.68 -5.85
CA LYS A 113 2.94 -9.62 -4.86
C LYS A 113 2.60 -10.23 -3.49
N SER A 114 2.85 -9.47 -2.44
CA SER A 114 2.52 -9.84 -1.06
C SER A 114 1.38 -8.97 -0.51
N ILE A 115 0.63 -9.51 0.43
CA ILE A 115 -0.41 -8.80 1.18
C ILE A 115 0.06 -8.65 2.62
N GLN A 116 -0.07 -7.43 3.16
CA GLN A 116 0.21 -7.14 4.56
C GLN A 116 -1.11 -6.93 5.30
N ILE A 117 -1.30 -7.66 6.41
CA ILE A 117 -2.50 -7.59 7.22
C ILE A 117 -2.09 -7.19 8.64
N TYR A 118 -2.66 -6.09 9.11
CA TYR A 118 -2.48 -5.62 10.47
C TYR A 118 -3.77 -5.88 11.23
N SER A 119 -3.72 -6.79 12.21
CA SER A 119 -4.85 -7.05 13.10
C SER A 119 -4.56 -6.44 14.47
N MET A 120 -5.39 -5.47 14.88
CA MET A 120 -5.33 -4.87 16.22
C MET A 120 -6.38 -5.44 17.18
N GLU A 121 -7.32 -6.24 16.67
CA GLU A 121 -8.46 -6.80 17.43
C GLU A 121 -8.31 -8.31 17.66
N MET A 122 -7.73 -9.05 16.70
CA MET A 122 -7.52 -10.50 16.79
C MET A 122 -6.02 -10.85 16.76
N PRO A 123 -5.52 -11.75 17.63
CA PRO A 123 -4.17 -12.30 17.51
C PRO A 123 -4.03 -13.24 16.31
#